data_AF-A0A182J074-F1
#
_entry.id   AF-A0A182J074-F1
#
_cell.length_a   1.000
_cell.length_b   1.000
_cell.length_c   1.000
_cell.angle_alpha   90.00
_cell.angle_beta   90.00
_cell.angle_gamma   90.00
#
_symmetry.space_group_name_H-M   'P 1'
#
loop_
_entity.id
_entity.type
_entity.pdbx_description
1 polymer ?
#
loop_
_entity_poly.entity_id
_entity_poly.type
_entity_poly.pdbx_seq_one_letter_code
_entity_poly.pdbx_strand_id
1 'polypeptide(L)' 'MASYKVLASVVVVLLVVLALSGHVEAGYRKPPFNGSIFGKRNGNTVDYEGNAKVLSAMCEIAAEACQSWFTQEQK' A
#
# COMPACT_ATOMS: atom_id res chain seq x y z
N MET A 1 2.09 56.48 8.46
CA MET A 1 3.39 55.76 8.29
C MET A 1 3.36 54.34 8.86
N ALA A 2 2.92 54.12 10.10
CA ALA A 2 2.83 52.79 10.70
C ALA A 2 1.93 51.82 9.90
N SER A 3 0.75 52.28 9.45
CA SER A 3 -0.21 51.45 8.71
C SER A 3 0.33 50.94 7.37
N TYR A 4 1.14 51.75 6.65
CA TYR A 4 1.79 51.34 5.40
C TYR A 4 2.89 50.30 5.66
N LYS A 5 3.66 50.44 6.73
CA LYS A 5 4.71 49.47 7.10
C LYS A 5 4.11 48.13 7.53
N VAL A 6 2.98 48.16 8.24
CA VAL A 6 2.22 46.95 8.61
C VAL A 6 1.64 46.29 7.36
N LEU A 7 1.03 47.06 6.46
CA LEU A 7 0.50 46.54 5.20
C LEU A 7 1.61 45.90 4.34
N ALA A 8 2.76 46.56 4.20
CA ALA A 8 3.90 46.03 3.48
C ALA A 8 4.43 44.73 4.11
N SER A 9 4.51 44.67 5.44
CA SER A 9 4.93 43.47 6.16
C SER A 9 3.96 42.30 5.92
N VAL A 10 2.66 42.54 5.95
CA VAL A 10 1.64 41.49 5.72
C VAL A 10 1.74 40.96 4.28
N VAL A 11 1.92 41.85 3.31
CA VAL A 11 2.09 41.45 1.90
C VAL A 11 3.35 40.60 1.71
N VAL A 12 4.47 40.97 2.33
CA VAL A 12 5.72 40.19 2.25
C VAL A 12 5.54 38.79 2.85
N VAL A 13 4.92 38.69 4.03
CA VAL A 13 4.66 37.40 4.68
C VAL A 13 3.76 36.52 3.80
N LEU A 14 2.70 37.09 3.22
CA LEU A 14 1.81 36.37 2.32
C LEU A 14 2.54 35.80 1.10
N LEU A 15 3.41 36.60 0.48
CA LEU A 15 4.20 36.17 -0.68
C LEU A 15 5.17 35.04 -0.33
N VAL A 16 5.81 35.09 0.85
CA VAL A 16 6.68 34.01 1.32
C VAL A 16 5.89 32.71 1.54
N VAL A 17 4.71 32.78 2.17
CA VAL A 17 3.86 31.61 2.37
C VAL A 17 3.45 31.00 1.03
N LEU A 18 3.03 31.81 0.06
CA LEU A 18 2.64 31.33 -1.27
C LEU A 18 3.83 30.72 -2.04
N ALA A 19 5.02 31.29 -1.92
CA ALA A 19 6.23 30.75 -2.54
C ALA A 19 6.68 29.42 -1.93
N LEU A 20 6.47 29.24 -0.62
CA LEU A 20 6.75 27.98 0.09
C LEU A 20 5.63 26.95 -0.06
N SER A 21 4.43 27.38 -0.45
CA SER A 21 3.29 26.53 -0.81
C SER A 21 3.50 25.92 -2.20
N GLY A 22 4.61 25.21 -2.39
CA GLY A 22 4.81 24.38 -3.57
C GLY A 22 3.68 23.36 -3.69
N HIS A 23 3.40 22.93 -4.92
CA HIS A 23 2.42 21.89 -5.18
C HIS A 23 2.78 20.62 -4.40
N VAL A 24 2.08 20.37 -3.29
CA VAL A 24 1.91 19.02 -2.76
C VAL A 24 0.92 18.33 -3.69
N GLU A 25 1.33 18.13 -4.95
CA GLU A 25 0.79 17.01 -5.69
C GLU A 25 1.37 15.79 -4.98
N ALA A 26 0.63 15.31 -3.97
CA ALA A 26 0.71 13.91 -3.64
C ALA A 26 0.38 13.21 -4.94
N GLY A 27 1.42 12.86 -5.70
CA GLY A 27 1.37 12.05 -6.90
C GLY A 27 0.91 10.66 -6.50
N TYR A 28 -0.30 10.58 -5.96
CA TYR A 28 -1.14 9.42 -5.81
C TYR A 28 -1.64 9.03 -7.20
N ARG A 29 -0.76 9.09 -8.20
CA ARG A 29 -0.83 8.16 -9.30
C ARG A 29 -0.65 6.84 -8.60
N LYS A 30 -1.78 6.15 -8.35
CA LYS A 30 -1.75 4.70 -8.16
C LYS A 30 -0.74 4.21 -9.19
N PRO A 31 0.43 3.66 -8.79
CA PRO A 31 1.33 3.08 -9.77
C PRO A 31 0.45 2.18 -10.63
N PRO A 32 0.53 2.27 -11.95
CA PRO A 32 -0.43 1.61 -12.82
C PRO A 32 -0.34 0.11 -12.55
N PHE A 33 -1.19 -0.40 -11.66
CA PHE A 33 -1.49 -1.82 -11.48
C PHE A 33 -2.28 -2.33 -12.70
N ASN A 34 -2.03 -1.75 -13.88
CA ASN A 34 -2.49 -2.21 -15.16
C ASN A 34 -1.62 -3.41 -15.56
N GLY A 35 -1.67 -4.46 -14.74
CA GLY A 35 -1.07 -5.76 -14.98
C GLY A 35 0.45 -5.86 -15.16
N SER A 36 1.21 -4.75 -15.19
CA SER A 36 2.64 -4.82 -15.51
C SER A 36 3.52 -5.23 -14.33
N ILE A 37 3.11 -4.96 -13.08
CA ILE A 37 3.88 -5.35 -11.88
C ILE A 37 3.72 -6.85 -11.56
N PHE A 38 2.58 -7.45 -11.88
CA PHE A 38 2.32 -8.87 -11.63
C PHE A 38 2.37 -9.75 -12.88
N GLY A 39 2.80 -9.18 -14.02
CA GLY A 39 2.75 -9.84 -15.32
C GLY A 39 1.32 -10.09 -15.79
N LYS A 40 1.12 -10.19 -17.11
CA LYS A 40 -0.11 -10.81 -17.63
C LYS A 40 -0.17 -12.22 -17.06
N ARG A 41 -1.12 -12.49 -16.17
CA ARG A 41 -1.56 -13.85 -15.85
C ARG A 41 -2.23 -14.39 -17.11
N ASN A 42 -1.44 -14.68 -18.14
CA ASN A 42 -1.86 -15.51 -19.24
C ASN A 42 -2.24 -16.82 -18.57
N GLY A 43 -3.51 -17.18 -18.64
CA GLY A 43 -4.07 -18.37 -18.01
C GLY A 43 -3.48 -19.64 -18.59
N ASN A 44 -2.24 -19.93 -18.23
CA ASN A 44 -1.67 -21.26 -18.33
C ASN A 44 -2.15 -22.00 -17.09
N THR A 45 -3.18 -22.80 -17.31
CA THR A 45 -3.74 -23.84 -16.42
C THR A 45 -2.69 -24.74 -15.75
N VAL A 46 -1.43 -24.69 -16.19
CA VAL A 46 -0.28 -25.42 -15.65
C VAL A 46 0.14 -24.94 -14.25
N ASP A 47 0.10 -23.62 -13.96
CA ASP A 47 0.48 -23.11 -12.63
C ASP A 47 -0.60 -23.32 -11.57
N TYR A 48 -1.87 -23.46 -11.98
CA TYR A 48 -2.98 -23.72 -11.06
C TYR A 48 -2.87 -25.12 -10.45
N GLU A 49 -2.46 -26.13 -11.22
CA GLU A 49 -2.29 -27.49 -10.70
C GLU A 49 -1.06 -27.58 -9.77
N GLY A 50 0.03 -26.89 -10.11
CA GLY A 50 1.21 -26.77 -9.24
C GLY A 50 0.91 -26.03 -7.94
N ASN A 51 0.26 -24.87 -8.01
CA ASN A 51 -0.13 -24.11 -6.83
C ASN A 51 -1.21 -24.81 -6.00
N ALA A 52 -2.11 -25.58 -6.61
CA ALA A 52 -3.09 -26.39 -5.88
C ALA A 52 -2.41 -27.48 -5.04
N LYS A 53 -1.37 -28.14 -5.59
CA LYS A 53 -0.56 -29.12 -4.83
C LYS A 53 0.21 -28.45 -3.70
N VAL A 54 0.82 -27.29 -3.95
CA VAL A 54 1.52 -26.51 -2.92
C VAL A 54 0.55 -26.05 -1.82
N LEU A 55 -0.63 -25.55 -2.19
CA LEU A 55 -1.65 -25.12 -1.23
C LEU A 55 -2.20 -26.30 -0.41
N SER A 56 -2.39 -27.47 -1.02
CA SER A 56 -2.80 -28.69 -0.31
C SER A 56 -1.76 -29.10 0.72
N ALA A 57 -0.47 -29.12 0.34
CA ALA A 57 0.62 -29.43 1.26
C ALA A 57 0.71 -28.41 2.42
N MET A 58 0.53 -27.12 2.14
CA MET A 58 0.47 -26.08 3.17
C MET A 58 -0.69 -26.28 4.15
N CYS A 59 -1.86 -26.69 3.65
CA CYS A 59 -3.04 -26.95 4.48
C CYS A 59 -2.82 -28.16 5.40
N GLU A 60 -2.17 -29.21 4.89
CA GLU A 60 -1.84 -30.41 5.66
C GLU A 60 -0.84 -30.11 6.78
N ILE A 61 0.23 -29.37 6.49
CA ILE A 61 1.20 -28.91 7.50
C ILE A 61 0.51 -28.06 8.57
N ALA A 62 -0.39 -27.15 8.18
CA ALA A 62 -1.14 -26.34 9.12
C ALA A 62 -2.07 -27.19 9.99
N ALA A 63 -2.71 -28.21 9.43
CA ALA A 63 -3.55 -29.14 10.17
C ALA A 63 -2.75 -29.96 11.19
N GLU A 64 -1.58 -30.48 10.79
CA GLU A 64 -0.67 -31.21 11.69
C GLU A 64 -0.17 -30.31 12.84
N ALA A 65 0.22 -29.07 12.53
CA ALA A 65 0.65 -28.11 13.55
C ALA A 65 -0.49 -27.78 14.52
N CYS A 66 -1.69 -27.53 14.02
CA CYS A 66 -2.87 -27.30 14.83
C CYS A 66 -3.19 -28.52 15.72
N GLN A 67 -3.14 -29.75 15.19
CA GLN A 67 -3.37 -30.95 15.99
C GLN A 67 -2.31 -31.13 17.10
N SER A 68 -1.05 -30.76 16.83
CA SER A 68 0.01 -30.77 17.85
C SER A 68 -0.26 -29.76 18.97
N TRP A 69 -0.84 -28.61 18.63
CA TRP A 69 -1.19 -27.55 19.58
C TRP A 69 -2.50 -27.83 20.33
N PHE A 70 -3.46 -28.49 19.69
CA PHE A 70 -4.75 -28.87 20.24
C PHE A 70 -4.78 -30.36 20.59
N THR A 71 -3.80 -30.81 21.38
CA THR A 71 -3.80 -32.17 21.93
C THR A 71 -4.96 -32.34 22.92
N GLN A 72 -6.10 -32.84 22.41
CA GLN A 72 -7.11 -33.61 23.14
C GLN A 72 -7.49 -33.09 24.55
N GLU A 73 -8.07 -31.89 24.66
CA GLU A 73 -8.95 -31.54 25.78
C GLU A 73 -10.32 -31.06 25.26
N GLN A 74 -11.01 -31.97 24.59
CA GLN A 74 -12.47 -31.91 24.40
C GLN A 74 -13.03 -33.24 24.93
N LYS A 75 -13.11 -33.36 26.26
CA LYS A 75 -13.97 -34.34 26.94
C LYS A 75 -15.31 -33.69 27.22
#